data_AF-R6YJH0-F1
#
_entry.id   AF-R6YJH0-F1
#
_cell.length_a   1.000
_cell.length_b   1.000
_cell.length_c   1.000
_cell.angle_alpha   90.00
_cell.angle_beta   90.00
_cell.angle_gamma   90.00
#
_symmetry.space_group_name_H-M   'P 1'
#
loop_
_entity.id
_entity.type
_entity.pdbx_description
1 polymer ?
#
loop_
_entity_poly.entity_id
_entity_poly.type
_entity_poly.pdbx_seq_one_letter_code
_entity_poly.pdbx_strand_id
1 'polypeptide(L)'
;MLSFSDKLAIRLRTGWSDRVLSSIGSREEAGIYIRAGLREAVVGGRPALIRSDIDWSAFNCRKDWLKSRLADWDRWKDYNNADLIGEGYPPRDSNGDPYELHHIGQRQDSPFAELTWAEHMGDGNNTILHRAGKESEIDRGEFEEEKSAYWQARFRRFSQLELDRIYSKK
;
A
#
# COMPACT_ATOMS: atom_id res chain seq x y z
N MET A 1 0.81 -22.39 0.80
CA MET A 1 0.43 -22.03 -0.57
C MET A 1 -1.03 -22.37 -0.77
N LEU A 2 -1.78 -21.51 -1.45
CA LEU A 2 -3.21 -21.71 -1.72
C LEU A 2 -3.48 -22.94 -2.60
N SER A 3 -4.53 -23.70 -2.28
CA SER A 3 -5.02 -24.76 -3.16
C SER A 3 -5.68 -24.19 -4.43
N PHE A 4 -5.88 -25.01 -5.46
CA PHE A 4 -6.63 -24.58 -6.65
C PHE A 4 -8.04 -24.07 -6.31
N SER A 5 -8.75 -24.79 -5.44
CA SER A 5 -10.08 -24.41 -4.98
C SER A 5 -10.06 -23.06 -4.25
N ASP A 6 -9.03 -22.82 -3.43
CA ASP A 6 -8.85 -21.53 -2.74
C ASP A 6 -8.64 -20.39 -3.73
N LYS A 7 -7.74 -20.58 -4.71
CA LYS A 7 -7.45 -19.58 -5.74
C LYS A 7 -8.71 -19.25 -6.55
N LEU A 8 -9.50 -20.26 -6.92
CA LEU A 8 -10.76 -20.06 -7.65
C LEU A 8 -11.78 -19.29 -6.81
N ALA A 9 -11.98 -19.68 -5.55
CA ALA A 9 -12.91 -19.00 -4.66
C ALA A 9 -12.53 -17.52 -4.43
N ILE A 10 -11.25 -17.24 -4.21
CA ILE A 10 -10.76 -15.87 -4.05
C ILE A 10 -10.91 -15.09 -5.36
N ARG A 11 -10.53 -15.67 -6.50
CA ARG A 11 -10.70 -15.04 -7.83
C ARG A 11 -12.14 -14.62 -8.09
N LEU A 12 -13.10 -15.51 -7.85
CA LEU A 12 -14.51 -15.22 -8.08
C LEU A 12 -15.02 -14.08 -7.20
N ARG A 13 -14.44 -13.90 -6.01
CA ARG A 13 -14.81 -12.84 -5.07
C ARG A 13 -14.13 -11.50 -5.37
N THR A 14 -12.88 -11.51 -5.80
CA THR A 14 -12.03 -10.30 -5.85
C THR A 14 -11.66 -9.86 -7.27
N GLY A 15 -11.76 -10.76 -8.25
CA GLY A 15 -11.25 -10.56 -9.60
C GLY A 15 -9.72 -10.60 -9.70
N TRP A 16 -9.00 -10.98 -8.63
CA TRP A 16 -7.54 -10.97 -8.66
C TRP A 16 -6.96 -11.98 -9.67
N SER A 17 -5.88 -11.55 -10.31
CA SER A 17 -5.17 -12.28 -11.36
C SER A 17 -4.43 -13.50 -10.80
N ASP A 18 -4.06 -14.41 -11.71
CA ASP A 18 -3.20 -15.55 -11.39
C ASP A 18 -1.86 -15.13 -10.75
N ARG A 19 -1.32 -13.96 -11.13
CA ARG A 19 -0.06 -13.44 -10.59
C ARG A 19 -0.20 -13.08 -9.12
N VAL A 20 -1.23 -12.33 -8.74
CA VAL A 20 -1.51 -12.02 -7.31
C VAL A 20 -1.81 -13.30 -6.53
N LEU A 21 -2.73 -14.13 -7.03
CA LEU A 21 -3.16 -15.34 -6.32
C LEU A 21 -2.06 -16.38 -6.13
N SER A 22 -1.06 -16.39 -7.01
CA SER A 22 0.09 -17.29 -6.88
C SER A 22 1.17 -16.75 -5.94
N SER A 23 1.18 -15.45 -5.66
CA SER A 23 2.05 -14.85 -4.64
C SER A 23 1.51 -15.00 -3.23
N ILE A 24 0.18 -15.07 -3.05
CA ILE A 24 -0.42 -15.23 -1.73
C ILE A 24 -0.05 -16.58 -1.09
N GLY A 25 0.51 -16.54 0.12
CA GLY A 25 0.98 -17.69 0.86
C GLY A 25 -0.12 -18.51 1.53
N SER A 26 -1.24 -17.88 1.91
CA SER A 26 -2.30 -18.50 2.72
C SER A 26 -3.69 -17.86 2.57
N ARG A 27 -4.74 -18.58 3.01
CA ARG A 27 -6.13 -18.05 3.01
C ARG A 27 -6.27 -16.89 4.01
N GLU A 28 -5.53 -16.94 5.12
CA GLU A 28 -5.51 -15.93 6.16
C GLU A 28 -4.94 -14.61 5.63
N GLU A 29 -3.82 -14.68 4.90
CA GLU A 29 -3.20 -13.54 4.19
C GLU A 29 -4.17 -12.93 3.16
N ALA A 30 -4.77 -13.75 2.30
CA ALA A 30 -5.82 -13.27 1.38
C ALA A 30 -6.96 -12.57 2.14
N GLY A 31 -7.38 -13.14 3.27
CA GLY A 31 -8.43 -12.60 4.12
C GLY A 31 -8.13 -11.19 4.62
N ILE A 32 -6.87 -10.87 4.93
CA ILE A 32 -6.46 -9.52 5.36
C ILE A 32 -6.71 -8.52 4.22
N TYR A 33 -6.18 -8.81 3.03
CA TYR A 33 -6.32 -7.94 1.87
C TYR A 33 -7.78 -7.76 1.43
N ILE A 34 -8.60 -8.82 1.55
CA ILE A 34 -10.02 -8.73 1.23
C ILE A 34 -10.77 -7.88 2.26
N ARG A 35 -10.47 -8.03 3.56
CA ARG A 35 -11.08 -7.19 4.62
C ARG A 35 -10.69 -5.72 4.49
N ALA A 36 -9.46 -5.45 4.05
CA ALA A 36 -8.98 -4.11 3.71
C ALA A 36 -9.60 -3.54 2.42
N GLY A 37 -10.40 -4.33 1.68
CA GLY A 37 -11.11 -3.87 0.48
C GLY A 37 -10.18 -3.61 -0.72
N LEU A 38 -9.02 -4.26 -0.76
CA LEU A 38 -8.01 -3.96 -1.78
C LEU A 38 -8.42 -4.46 -3.16
N ARG A 39 -8.09 -3.66 -4.18
CA ARG A 39 -8.38 -3.96 -5.58
C ARG A 39 -7.09 -4.08 -6.37
N GLU A 40 -7.05 -5.01 -7.31
CA GLU A 40 -5.87 -5.13 -8.16
C GLU A 40 -5.79 -3.99 -9.17
N ALA A 41 -4.58 -3.44 -9.33
CA ALA A 41 -4.19 -2.52 -10.39
C ALA A 41 -2.73 -2.76 -10.79
N VAL A 42 -2.29 -2.13 -11.88
CA VAL A 42 -0.88 -2.13 -12.28
C VAL A 42 -0.24 -0.80 -11.89
N VAL A 43 0.75 -0.82 -11.02
CA VAL A 43 1.49 0.36 -10.56
C VAL A 43 2.95 0.16 -10.93
N GLY A 44 3.53 1.07 -11.73
CA GLY A 44 4.93 0.95 -12.17
C GLY A 44 5.23 -0.31 -12.98
N GLY A 45 4.25 -0.85 -13.72
CA GLY A 45 4.40 -2.10 -14.49
C GLY A 45 4.27 -3.39 -13.67
N ARG A 46 4.02 -3.27 -12.35
CA ARG A 46 3.84 -4.41 -11.43
C ARG A 46 2.39 -4.47 -10.95
N PRO A 47 1.76 -5.65 -10.86
CA PRO A 47 0.48 -5.78 -10.16
C PRO A 47 0.62 -5.34 -8.71
N ALA A 48 -0.42 -4.73 -8.19
CA ALA A 48 -0.53 -4.35 -6.79
C ALA A 48 -1.99 -4.36 -6.34
N LEU A 49 -2.21 -4.71 -5.08
CA LEU A 49 -3.48 -4.57 -4.38
C LEU A 49 -3.52 -3.17 -3.76
N ILE A 50 -4.26 -2.27 -4.41
CA ILE A 50 -4.35 -0.85 -4.05
C ILE A 50 -5.62 -0.55 -3.26
N ARG A 51 -5.53 0.49 -2.42
CA ARG A 51 -6.67 1.12 -1.76
C ARG A 51 -7.41 2.04 -2.72
N SER A 52 -8.70 2.19 -2.45
CA SER A 52 -9.60 3.07 -3.20
C SER A 52 -10.22 4.18 -2.36
N ASP A 53 -9.89 4.22 -1.07
CA ASP A 53 -10.45 5.08 -0.04
C ASP A 53 -9.41 6.07 0.53
N ILE A 54 -8.23 6.17 -0.06
CA ILE A 54 -7.25 7.19 0.31
C ILE A 54 -7.78 8.56 -0.12
N ASP A 55 -7.93 9.48 0.84
CA ASP A 55 -8.21 10.88 0.54
C ASP A 55 -6.93 11.57 0.05
N TRP A 56 -6.78 11.64 -1.28
CA TRP A 56 -5.63 12.26 -1.93
C TRP A 56 -5.51 13.77 -1.70
N SER A 57 -6.62 14.44 -1.36
CA SER A 57 -6.65 15.89 -1.10
C SER A 57 -6.37 16.25 0.37
N ALA A 58 -6.32 15.26 1.27
CA ALA A 58 -6.14 15.51 2.70
C ALA A 58 -4.72 15.95 3.05
N PHE A 59 -4.62 16.99 3.89
CA PHE A 59 -3.37 17.46 4.49
C PHE A 59 -3.11 16.74 5.82
N ASN A 60 -3.01 15.41 5.77
CA ASN A 60 -2.84 14.58 6.96
C ASN A 60 -1.47 14.73 7.63
N CYS A 61 -0.52 15.42 7.00
CA CYS A 61 0.69 15.88 7.67
C CYS A 61 0.42 16.94 8.75
N ARG A 62 -0.72 17.63 8.78
CA ARG A 62 -0.99 18.74 9.73
C ARG A 62 -1.32 18.32 11.17
N LYS A 63 -1.21 17.03 11.52
CA LYS A 63 -1.51 16.57 12.88
C LYS A 63 -0.48 17.12 13.87
N ASP A 64 -0.95 17.62 15.02
CA ASP A 64 -0.06 18.25 16.00
C ASP A 64 1.05 17.33 16.48
N TRP A 65 0.76 16.03 16.65
CA TRP A 65 1.74 15.04 17.10
C TRP A 65 2.88 14.80 16.07
N LEU A 66 2.68 15.18 14.81
CA LEU A 66 3.68 15.06 13.75
C LEU A 66 4.70 16.21 13.76
N LYS A 67 4.42 17.35 14.43
CA LYS A 67 5.33 18.50 14.54
C LYS A 67 6.72 18.13 15.06
N SER A 68 6.79 17.17 15.99
CA SER A 68 8.03 16.68 16.58
C SER A 68 8.57 15.40 15.95
N ARG A 69 7.86 14.82 14.97
CA ARG A 69 8.19 13.53 14.34
C ARG A 69 8.68 13.68 12.90
N LEU A 70 8.20 14.70 12.18
CA LEU A 70 8.64 14.99 10.82
C LEU A 70 9.94 15.80 10.86
N ALA A 71 10.95 15.31 10.14
CA ALA A 71 12.26 15.97 10.07
C ALA A 71 12.18 17.40 9.50
N ASP A 72 11.24 17.63 8.58
CA ASP A 72 10.98 18.94 7.96
C ASP A 72 9.48 19.25 8.00
N TRP A 73 9.00 19.53 9.22
CA TRP A 73 7.59 19.86 9.46
C TRP A 73 7.09 21.03 8.60
N ASP A 74 7.90 22.08 8.47
CA ASP A 74 7.49 23.31 7.79
C ASP A 74 7.24 23.10 6.31
N ARG A 75 8.01 22.21 5.67
CA ARG A 75 7.72 21.75 4.31
C ARG A 75 6.51 20.82 4.28
N TRP A 76 6.47 19.80 5.13
CA TRP A 76 5.54 18.67 4.97
C TRP A 76 4.10 18.98 5.40
N LYS A 77 3.89 19.95 6.30
CA LYS A 77 2.55 20.37 6.76
C LYS A 77 1.67 20.90 5.62
N ASP A 78 2.27 21.33 4.51
CA ASP A 78 1.57 21.86 3.35
C ASP A 78 1.55 20.88 2.18
N TYR A 79 1.88 19.61 2.41
CA TYR A 79 1.67 18.53 1.44
C TYR A 79 0.34 17.84 1.74
N ASN A 80 -0.47 17.68 0.70
CA ASN A 80 -1.55 16.71 0.73
C ASN A 80 -1.03 15.31 0.37
N ASN A 81 -1.90 14.31 0.45
CA ASN A 81 -1.53 12.93 0.15
C ASN A 81 -1.06 12.72 -1.31
N ALA A 82 -1.58 13.48 -2.28
CA ALA A 82 -1.09 13.42 -3.66
C ALA A 82 0.33 14.00 -3.79
N ASP A 83 0.62 15.12 -3.13
CA ASP A 83 1.96 15.73 -3.12
C ASP A 83 3.00 14.78 -2.51
N LEU A 84 2.65 14.09 -1.41
CA LEU A 84 3.51 13.08 -0.80
C LEU A 84 3.91 11.99 -1.80
N ILE A 85 2.93 11.37 -2.47
CA ILE A 85 3.24 10.27 -3.39
C ILE A 85 3.92 10.75 -4.68
N GLY A 86 3.70 12.00 -5.10
CA GLY A 86 4.42 12.63 -6.21
C GLY A 86 5.93 12.73 -5.93
N GLU A 87 6.30 12.93 -4.66
CA GLU A 87 7.69 12.98 -4.19
C GLU A 87 8.23 11.60 -3.78
N GLY A 88 7.41 10.55 -3.84
CA GLY A 88 7.78 9.17 -3.48
C GLY A 88 7.60 8.82 -2.00
N TYR A 89 6.90 9.65 -1.24
CA TYR A 89 6.56 9.36 0.15
C TYR A 89 5.19 8.68 0.25
N PRO A 90 4.98 7.78 1.23
CA PRO A 90 3.68 7.18 1.45
C PRO A 90 2.64 8.26 1.81
N PRO A 91 1.40 8.14 1.32
CA PRO A 91 0.31 8.97 1.80
C PRO A 91 0.01 8.62 3.26
N ARG A 92 -0.74 9.48 3.96
CA ARG A 92 -1.11 9.30 5.37
C ARG A 92 -2.62 9.11 5.53
N ASP A 93 -2.99 8.22 6.44
CA ASP A 93 -4.38 8.02 6.85
C ASP A 93 -4.92 9.20 7.67
N SER A 94 -6.18 9.13 8.09
CA SER A 94 -6.84 10.18 8.85
C SER A 94 -6.22 10.47 10.23
N ASN A 95 -5.43 9.54 10.78
CA ASN A 95 -4.70 9.70 12.04
C ASN A 95 -3.34 10.36 11.82
N GLY A 96 -2.86 10.40 10.58
CA GLY A 96 -1.54 10.89 10.20
C GLY A 96 -0.51 9.78 10.07
N ASP A 97 -0.91 8.51 10.19
CA ASP A 97 -0.01 7.38 10.03
C ASP A 97 0.23 7.08 8.55
N PRO A 98 1.48 6.78 8.14
CA PRO A 98 1.76 6.47 6.73
C PRO A 98 1.12 5.13 6.34
N TYR A 99 0.54 5.07 5.15
CA TYR A 99 0.19 3.78 4.55
C TYR A 99 1.45 2.97 4.27
N GLU A 100 1.39 1.67 4.52
CA GLU A 100 2.48 0.74 4.38
C GLU A 100 2.35 -0.05 3.06
N LEU A 101 3.50 -0.38 2.47
CA LEU A 101 3.59 -1.30 1.36
C LEU A 101 4.10 -2.65 1.85
N HIS A 102 3.37 -3.69 1.51
CA HIS A 102 3.72 -5.07 1.84
C HIS A 102 3.95 -5.88 0.56
N HIS A 103 5.06 -6.62 0.49
CA HIS A 103 5.29 -7.61 -0.57
C HIS A 103 4.43 -8.85 -0.33
N ILE A 104 3.47 -9.12 -1.22
CA ILE A 104 2.57 -10.27 -1.10
C ILE A 104 3.37 -11.56 -1.17
N GLY A 105 3.30 -12.38 -0.12
CA GLY A 105 4.12 -13.59 -0.01
C GLY A 105 5.63 -13.33 0.12
N GLN A 106 6.07 -12.13 0.51
CA GLN A 106 7.46 -11.83 0.92
C GLN A 106 8.57 -12.21 -0.08
N ARG A 107 8.36 -11.93 -1.38
CA ARG A 107 9.40 -12.08 -2.42
C ARG A 107 9.72 -10.74 -3.08
N GLN A 108 10.98 -10.49 -3.43
CA GLN A 108 11.43 -9.22 -4.02
C GLN A 108 10.65 -8.81 -5.26
N ASP A 109 10.16 -9.76 -6.08
CA ASP A 109 9.44 -9.52 -7.35
C ASP A 109 7.90 -9.66 -7.25
N SER A 110 7.37 -9.94 -6.05
CA SER A 110 5.94 -10.19 -5.80
C SER A 110 5.06 -8.93 -5.81
N PRO A 111 3.79 -8.98 -6.20
CA PRO A 111 2.89 -7.81 -6.14
C PRO A 111 2.89 -7.11 -4.76
N PHE A 112 2.62 -5.81 -4.74
CA PHE A 112 2.47 -5.04 -3.50
C PHE A 112 1.05 -5.07 -2.96
N ALA A 113 0.87 -4.84 -1.66
CA ALA A 113 -0.40 -4.49 -1.03
C ALA A 113 -0.26 -3.19 -0.24
N GLU A 114 -1.18 -2.24 -0.48
CA GLU A 114 -1.31 -0.99 0.28
C GLU A 114 -2.14 -1.26 1.56
N LEU A 115 -1.54 -1.13 2.74
CA LEU A 115 -2.18 -1.40 4.04
C LEU A 115 -2.05 -0.20 4.98
N THR A 116 -2.98 -0.06 5.91
CA THR A 116 -2.74 0.76 7.12
C THR A 116 -1.80 0.01 8.07
N TRP A 117 -1.17 0.73 9.00
CA TRP A 117 -0.36 0.09 10.04
C TRP A 117 -1.15 -0.94 10.84
N ALA A 118 -2.41 -0.66 11.18
CA ALA A 118 -3.25 -1.60 11.93
C ALA A 118 -3.56 -2.87 11.12
N GLU A 119 -3.81 -2.75 9.81
CA GLU A 119 -4.05 -3.91 8.95
C GLU A 119 -2.79 -4.75 8.74
N HIS A 120 -1.61 -4.12 8.72
CA HIS A 120 -0.34 -4.82 8.52
C HIS A 120 0.20 -5.44 9.82
N MET A 121 0.17 -4.68 10.92
CA MET A 121 0.87 -5.00 12.16
C MET A 121 -0.07 -5.39 13.31
N GLY A 122 -1.32 -4.95 13.29
CA GLY A 122 -2.31 -5.16 14.35
C GLY A 122 -2.94 -6.54 14.34
N ASP A 123 -3.67 -6.86 15.42
CA ASP A 123 -4.58 -8.01 15.54
C ASP A 123 -4.02 -9.39 15.10
N GLY A 124 -2.71 -9.57 15.25
CA GLY A 124 -2.01 -10.80 14.84
C GLY A 124 -1.71 -10.89 13.33
N ASN A 125 -2.09 -9.89 12.53
CA ASN A 125 -1.78 -9.81 11.10
C ASN A 125 -0.26 -9.79 10.85
N ASN A 126 0.51 -9.16 11.74
CA ASN A 126 1.98 -9.17 11.66
C ASN A 126 2.52 -10.61 11.55
N THR A 127 2.03 -11.54 12.37
CA THR A 127 2.49 -12.94 12.35
C THR A 127 2.04 -13.68 11.09
N ILE A 128 0.90 -13.29 10.50
CA ILE A 128 0.38 -13.89 9.28
C ILE A 128 1.15 -13.39 8.05
N LEU A 129 1.41 -12.08 7.98
CA LEU A 129 2.08 -11.38 6.89
C LEU A 129 3.61 -11.54 6.95
N HIS A 130 4.17 -11.68 8.15
CA HIS A 130 5.59 -11.90 8.41
C HIS A 130 5.85 -13.22 9.13
N ARG A 131 5.49 -14.34 8.50
CA ARG A 131 5.70 -15.68 9.10
C ARG A 131 7.16 -15.91 9.46
N ALA A 132 7.42 -16.10 10.75
CA ALA A 132 8.75 -16.42 11.27
C ALA A 132 9.28 -17.75 10.71
N GLY A 133 10.57 -17.80 10.36
CA GLY A 133 11.23 -18.98 9.79
C GLY A 133 11.22 -19.06 8.26
N LYS A 134 10.56 -18.12 7.58
CA LYS A 134 10.82 -17.87 6.15
C LYS A 134 11.93 -16.85 6.04
N GLU A 135 13.05 -17.20 5.39
CA GLU A 135 14.07 -16.20 5.05
C GLU A 135 13.41 -15.13 4.18
N SER A 136 13.59 -13.87 4.60
CA SER A 136 13.14 -12.74 3.80
C SER A 136 14.02 -12.65 2.57
N GLU A 137 13.46 -12.90 1.40
CA GLU A 137 14.15 -12.76 0.10
C GLU A 137 14.22 -11.27 -0.35
N ILE A 138 14.08 -10.33 0.59
CA ILE A 138 13.98 -8.89 0.32
C ILE A 138 15.28 -8.20 0.72
N ASP A 139 15.89 -7.48 -0.21
CA ASP A 139 16.95 -6.52 0.12
C ASP A 139 16.31 -5.25 0.70
N ARG A 140 16.69 -4.92 1.94
CA ARG A 140 16.07 -3.79 2.68
C ARG A 140 16.43 -2.43 2.09
N GLY A 141 17.61 -2.28 1.48
CA GLY A 141 18.01 -1.04 0.82
C GLY A 141 17.23 -0.84 -0.47
N GLU A 142 17.20 -1.88 -1.32
CA GLU A 142 16.42 -1.86 -2.57
C GLU A 142 14.93 -1.67 -2.30
N PHE A 143 14.41 -2.22 -1.20
CA PHE A 143 13.00 -2.07 -0.84
C PHE A 143 12.59 -0.61 -0.57
N GLU A 144 13.44 0.20 0.06
CA GLU A 144 13.12 1.62 0.26
C GLU A 144 13.04 2.37 -1.08
N GLU A 145 13.93 2.07 -2.01
CA GLU A 145 13.89 2.63 -3.37
C GLU A 145 12.65 2.16 -4.14
N GLU A 146 12.30 0.87 -4.04
CA GLU A 146 11.08 0.33 -4.66
C GLU A 146 9.82 0.99 -4.12
N LYS A 147 9.71 1.23 -2.81
CA LYS A 147 8.57 1.93 -2.22
C LYS A 147 8.44 3.35 -2.74
N SER A 148 9.57 4.08 -2.83
CA SER A 148 9.55 5.44 -3.37
C SER A 148 9.11 5.45 -4.83
N ALA A 149 9.69 4.59 -5.66
CA ALA A 149 9.33 4.44 -7.06
C ALA A 149 7.86 4.02 -7.24
N TYR A 150 7.35 3.14 -6.37
CA TYR A 150 5.95 2.72 -6.36
C TYR A 150 5.02 3.92 -6.13
N TRP A 151 5.27 4.73 -5.11
CA TRP A 151 4.39 5.87 -4.80
C TRP A 151 4.40 6.92 -5.91
N GLN A 152 5.56 7.21 -6.50
CA GLN A 152 5.61 8.09 -7.68
C GLN A 152 4.86 7.49 -8.88
N ALA A 153 4.96 6.17 -9.08
CA ALA A 153 4.16 5.50 -10.11
C ALA A 153 2.67 5.51 -9.79
N ARG A 154 2.29 5.46 -8.51
CA ARG A 154 0.92 5.60 -8.04
C ARG A 154 0.38 6.99 -8.34
N PHE A 155 1.19 8.04 -8.19
CA PHE A 155 0.85 9.42 -8.54
C PHE A 155 0.62 9.57 -10.04
N ARG A 156 1.54 9.01 -10.86
CA ARG A 156 1.45 9.03 -12.32
C ARG A 156 0.21 8.31 -12.88
N ARG A 157 -0.54 7.58 -12.06
CA ARG A 157 -1.83 6.97 -12.47
C ARG A 157 -3.01 7.92 -12.43
N PHE A 158 -2.89 9.09 -11.78
CA PHE A 158 -3.98 10.06 -11.81
C PHE A 158 -4.18 10.59 -13.23
N SER A 159 -5.44 10.57 -13.66
CA SER A 159 -5.86 11.35 -14.82
C SER A 159 -5.82 12.84 -14.50
N GLN A 160 -5.76 13.68 -15.54
CA GLN A 160 -5.82 15.14 -15.36
C GLN A 160 -7.08 15.56 -14.59
N LEU A 161 -8.23 14.94 -14.87
CA LEU A 161 -9.48 15.22 -14.17
C LEU A 161 -9.41 14.88 -12.67
N GLU A 162 -8.70 13.82 -12.29
CA GLU A 162 -8.49 13.49 -10.87
C GLU A 162 -7.57 14.51 -10.20
N LEU A 163 -6.47 14.90 -10.85
CA LEU A 163 -5.57 15.93 -10.34
C LEU A 163 -6.30 17.26 -10.16
N ASP A 164 -7.09 17.68 -11.15
CA ASP A 164 -7.89 18.91 -11.07
C ASP A 164 -8.83 18.88 -9.85
N ARG A 165 -9.50 17.74 -9.61
CA ARG A 165 -10.38 17.57 -8.44
C ARG A 165 -9.63 17.56 -7.10
N ILE A 166 -8.45 16.93 -7.06
CA ILE A 166 -7.60 16.87 -5.87
C ILE A 166 -7.16 18.29 -5.50
N TYR A 167 -6.69 19.06 -6.48
CA TYR A 167 -6.12 20.38 -6.25
C TYR A 167 -7.14 21.53 -6.26
N SER A 168 -8.37 21.30 -6.70
CA SER A 168 -9.46 22.28 -6.57
C SER A 168 -10.00 22.42 -5.14
N LYS A 169 -9.71 21.46 -4.25
CA LYS A 169 -10.20 21.43 -2.86
C LYS A 169 -9.32 22.20 -1.85
N LYS A 170 -8.50 23.15 -2.31
CA LYS A 170 -7.63 23.94 -1.42
C LYS A 170 -8.41 24.84 -0.46
#